data_AF-A0A1H7TPL2-F1
#
_entry.id   AF-A0A1H7TPL2-F1
#
_cell.length_a   1.000
_cell.length_b   1.000
_cell.length_c   1.000
_cell.angle_alpha   90.00
_cell.angle_beta   90.00
_cell.angle_gamma   90.00
#
_symmetry.space_group_name_H-M   'P 1'
#
loop_
_entity.id
_entity.type
_entity.pdbx_description
1 polymer ?
#
loop_
_entity_poly.entity_id
_entity_poly.type
_entity_poly.pdbx_seq_one_letter_code
_entity_poly.pdbx_strand_id
1 'polypeptide(L)'
;MPRKKLPAPYDGMLAAYACALAAAPLAESSKATYLSRVRRFLAWTAEAAGGADRLADTGAAVCAARDYRRHLQDVRYAPATIDNVLAAVDDFCARRGLGVSGAVRARAQSSEASTSR
;
A
#
# COMPACT_ATOMS: atom_id res chain seq x y z
N MET A 1 -5.75 -11.40 -15.54
CA MET A 1 -5.28 -10.00 -15.70
C MET A 1 -3.76 -10.00 -15.76
N PRO A 2 -3.12 -9.55 -16.85
CA PRO A 2 -1.67 -9.50 -16.94
C PRO A 2 -1.11 -8.60 -15.82
N ARG A 3 -0.01 -9.01 -15.20
CA ARG A 3 0.70 -8.20 -14.19
C ARG A 3 1.23 -6.93 -14.88
N LYS A 4 0.46 -5.83 -14.86
CA LYS A 4 0.87 -4.53 -15.43
C LYS A 4 2.26 -4.18 -14.93
N LYS A 5 3.26 -4.03 -15.83
CA LYS A 5 4.62 -3.67 -15.44
C LYS A 5 4.59 -2.32 -14.73
N LEU A 6 5.25 -2.24 -13.58
CA LEU A 6 5.41 -0.99 -12.86
C LEU A 6 6.57 -0.20 -13.49
N PRO A 7 6.46 1.13 -13.61
CA PRO A 7 7.61 1.96 -13.99
C PRO A 7 8.77 1.85 -13.00
N ALA A 8 9.98 2.13 -13.48
CA ALA A 8 11.25 1.86 -12.79
C ALA A 8 11.36 2.33 -11.32
N PRO A 9 10.88 3.53 -10.89
CA PRO A 9 10.98 3.89 -9.47
C PRO A 9 10.05 3.05 -8.60
N TYR A 10 8.86 2.72 -9.11
CA TYR A 10 7.83 1.98 -8.37
C TYR A 10 8.11 0.48 -8.29
N ASP A 11 8.75 -0.10 -9.31
CA ASP A 11 9.16 -1.51 -9.27
C ASP A 11 10.23 -1.75 -8.20
N GLY A 12 11.22 -0.85 -8.10
CA GLY A 12 12.21 -0.87 -7.03
C GLY A 12 11.61 -0.68 -5.63
N MET A 13 10.60 0.20 -5.50
CA MET A 13 9.84 0.38 -4.26
C MET A 13 9.12 -0.91 -3.84
N LEU A 14 8.48 -1.59 -4.79
CA LEU A 14 7.77 -2.84 -4.53
C LEU A 14 8.74 -3.97 -4.13
N ALA A 15 9.89 -4.08 -4.80
CA ALA A 15 10.90 -5.08 -4.50
C ALA A 15 11.50 -4.88 -3.09
N ALA A 16 11.84 -3.65 -2.73
CA ALA A 16 12.34 -3.33 -1.38
C ALA A 16 11.31 -3.68 -0.31
N TYR A 17 10.03 -3.41 -0.56
CA TYR A 17 8.95 -3.77 0.34
C TYR A 17 8.76 -5.29 0.47
N ALA A 18 8.88 -6.04 -0.64
CA ALA A 18 8.83 -7.50 -0.62
C ALA A 18 9.96 -8.09 0.24
N CYS A 19 11.19 -7.57 0.13
CA CYS A 19 12.30 -7.97 0.97
C CYS A 19 12.04 -7.68 2.46
N ALA A 20 11.47 -6.50 2.78
CA ALA A 20 11.12 -6.15 4.15
C ALA A 20 10.01 -7.05 4.72
N LEU A 21 9.02 -7.43 3.92
CA LEU A 21 7.96 -8.38 4.32
C LEU A 21 8.50 -9.79 4.53
N ALA A 22 9.49 -10.23 3.73
CA ALA A 22 10.09 -11.55 3.89
C ALA A 22 10.70 -11.73 5.29
N ALA A 23 11.34 -10.68 5.83
CA ALA A 23 11.90 -10.64 7.17
C ALA A 23 10.88 -10.43 8.31
N ALA A 24 9.62 -10.09 7.99
CA ALA A 24 8.59 -9.85 8.99
C ALA A 24 7.97 -11.17 9.51
N PRO A 25 7.62 -11.27 10.80
CA PRO A 25 6.93 -12.42 11.38
C PRO A 25 5.43 -12.40 11.03
N LEU A 26 5.11 -12.47 9.74
CA LEU A 26 3.75 -12.51 9.20
C LEU A 26 3.53 -13.84 8.47
N ALA A 27 2.29 -14.29 8.39
CA ALA A 27 1.93 -15.40 7.53
C ALA A 27 2.21 -15.08 6.05
N GLU A 28 2.65 -16.07 5.28
CA GLU A 28 2.95 -15.90 3.84
C GLU A 28 1.73 -15.41 3.04
N SER A 29 0.52 -15.84 3.41
CA SER A 29 -0.73 -15.37 2.82
C SER A 29 -0.98 -13.88 3.07
N SER A 30 -0.63 -13.37 4.26
CA SER A 30 -0.70 -11.95 4.61
C SER A 30 0.34 -11.15 3.84
N LYS A 31 1.58 -11.64 3.74
CA LYS A 31 2.64 -11.00 2.94
C LYS A 31 2.23 -10.85 1.47
N ALA A 32 1.71 -11.92 0.86
CA ALA A 32 1.23 -11.90 -0.52
C ALA A 32 0.06 -10.92 -0.72
N THR A 33 -0.85 -10.84 0.25
CA THR A 33 -1.98 -9.92 0.23
C THR A 33 -1.53 -8.46 0.28
N TYR A 34 -0.63 -8.13 1.20
CA TYR A 34 -0.07 -6.77 1.33
C TYR A 34 0.69 -6.38 0.07
N LEU A 35 1.53 -7.27 -0.45
CA LEU A 35 2.28 -7.03 -1.69
C LEU A 35 1.34 -6.75 -2.88
N SER A 36 0.25 -7.49 -3.01
CA SER A 36 -0.76 -7.29 -4.07
C SER A 36 -1.43 -5.92 -3.95
N ARG A 37 -1.81 -5.51 -2.72
CA ARG A 37 -2.45 -4.22 -2.45
C ARG A 37 -1.50 -3.06 -2.73
N VAL A 38 -0.26 -3.14 -2.25
CA VAL A 38 0.77 -2.12 -2.49
C VAL A 38 1.13 -2.03 -3.97
N ARG A 39 1.22 -3.15 -4.69
CA ARG A 39 1.41 -3.13 -6.15
C ARG A 39 0.30 -2.36 -6.86
N ARG A 40 -0.96 -2.54 -6.47
CA ARG A 40 -2.10 -1.81 -7.06
C ARG A 40 -2.01 -0.32 -6.78
N PHE A 41 -1.68 0.06 -5.54
CA PHE A 41 -1.44 1.45 -5.18
C PHE A 41 -0.34 2.07 -6.04
N LEU A 42 0.84 1.44 -6.11
CA LEU A 42 1.97 1.92 -6.91
C LEU A 42 1.64 2.02 -8.40
N ALA A 43 0.90 1.05 -8.94
CA ALA A 43 0.44 1.10 -10.32
C ALA A 43 -0.51 2.29 -10.55
N TRP A 44 -1.46 2.52 -9.65
CA TRP A 44 -2.36 3.67 -9.74
C TRP A 44 -1.62 4.99 -9.59
N THR A 45 -0.69 5.09 -8.63
CA THR A 45 0.14 6.28 -8.41
C THR A 45 0.96 6.62 -9.65
N ALA A 46 1.51 5.62 -10.32
CA ALA A 46 2.25 5.80 -11.57
C ALA A 46 1.40 6.44 -12.68
N GLU A 47 0.13 6.05 -12.80
CA GLU A 47 -0.78 6.66 -13.79
C GLU A 47 -1.21 8.06 -13.35
N ALA A 48 -1.50 8.27 -12.06
CA ALA A 48 -1.93 9.55 -11.50
C ALA A 48 -0.80 10.59 -11.39
N ALA A 49 0.45 10.16 -11.44
CA ALA A 49 1.65 10.97 -11.36
C ALA A 49 1.83 11.91 -12.57
N GLY A 50 1.39 11.50 -13.76
CA GLY A 50 1.63 12.27 -14.99
C GLY A 50 3.11 12.58 -15.26
N GLY A 51 4.04 11.82 -14.66
CA GLY A 51 5.49 12.04 -14.73
C GLY A 51 6.16 12.60 -13.47
N ALA A 52 5.40 13.04 -12.46
CA ALA A 52 5.94 13.52 -11.18
C ALA A 52 5.95 12.41 -10.10
N ASP A 53 7.05 12.23 -9.37
CA ASP A 53 7.09 11.23 -8.30
C ASP A 53 6.26 11.65 -7.08
N ARG A 54 5.06 11.09 -6.95
CA ARG A 54 4.16 11.34 -5.82
C ARG A 54 4.58 10.62 -4.53
N LEU A 55 5.72 9.92 -4.52
CA LEU A 55 6.30 9.28 -3.34
C LEU A 55 7.72 9.82 -3.03
N ALA A 56 8.07 10.99 -3.57
CA ALA A 56 9.38 11.61 -3.39
C ALA A 56 9.65 12.05 -1.93
N ASP A 57 8.60 12.43 -1.21
CA ASP A 57 8.65 12.86 0.19
C ASP A 57 7.39 12.46 0.96
N THR A 58 7.43 12.63 2.29
CA THR A 58 6.34 12.29 3.20
C THR A 58 5.03 13.01 2.86
N GLY A 59 5.07 14.30 2.52
CA GLY A 59 3.89 15.07 2.15
C GLY A 59 3.26 14.55 0.86
N ALA A 60 4.09 14.29 -0.15
CA ALA A 60 3.65 13.67 -1.39
C ALA A 60 2.99 12.30 -1.15
N ALA A 61 3.57 11.47 -0.29
CA ALA A 61 3.01 10.16 0.07
C ALA A 61 1.66 10.26 0.79
N VAL A 62 1.49 11.21 1.71
CA VAL A 62 0.20 11.48 2.38
C VAL A 62 -0.86 11.91 1.37
N CYS A 63 -0.52 12.84 0.47
CA CYS A 63 -1.41 13.27 -0.60
C CYS A 63 -1.81 12.10 -1.51
N ALA A 64 -0.84 11.27 -1.93
CA ALA A 64 -1.09 10.11 -2.77
C ALA A 64 -2.03 9.09 -2.09
N ALA A 65 -1.84 8.81 -0.79
CA ALA A 65 -2.72 7.92 -0.04
C ALA A 65 -4.16 8.46 0.06
N ARG A 66 -4.32 9.77 0.29
CA ARG A 66 -5.64 10.44 0.33
C ARG A 66 -6.34 10.39 -1.03
N ASP A 67 -5.63 10.70 -2.11
CA ASP A 67 -6.17 10.65 -3.47
C ASP A 67 -6.53 9.23 -3.87
N TYR A 68 -5.74 8.23 -3.45
CA TYR A 68 -6.05 6.82 -3.67
C TYR A 68 -7.29 6.37 -2.90
N ARG A 69 -7.46 6.80 -1.64
CA ARG A 69 -8.69 6.55 -0.88
C ARG A 69 -9.91 7.08 -1.63
N ARG A 70 -9.84 8.31 -2.13
CA ARG A 70 -10.91 8.92 -2.94
C ARG A 70 -11.18 8.11 -4.20
N HIS A 71 -10.14 7.70 -4.92
CA HIS A 71 -10.29 6.83 -6.09
C HIS A 71 -11.04 5.54 -5.76
N LEU A 72 -10.67 4.84 -4.67
CA LEU A 72 -11.34 3.60 -4.25
C LEU A 72 -12.83 3.82 -3.89
N GLN A 73 -13.17 4.97 -3.33
CA GLN A 73 -14.55 5.37 -3.07
C GLN A 73 -15.31 5.63 -4.39
N ASP A 74 -14.68 6.31 -5.33
CA ASP A 74 -15.26 6.64 -6.65
C ASP A 74 -15.55 5.38 -7.45
N VAL A 75 -14.66 4.39 -7.42
CA VAL A 75 -14.86 3.05 -8.02
C VAL A 75 -15.64 2.08 -7.12
N ARG A 76 -16.31 2.60 -6.08
CA ARG A 76 -17.31 1.91 -5.25
C ARG A 76 -16.82 0.64 -4.53
N TYR A 77 -15.57 0.62 -4.06
CA TYR A 77 -15.13 -0.43 -3.15
C TYR A 77 -15.89 -0.38 -1.82
N ALA A 78 -16.15 -1.54 -1.23
CA ALA A 78 -16.74 -1.63 0.09
C ALA A 78 -15.81 -0.97 1.15
N PRO A 79 -16.35 -0.24 2.14
CA PRO A 79 -15.55 0.49 3.13
C PRO A 79 -14.48 -0.38 3.82
N ALA A 80 -14.84 -1.59 4.25
CA ALA A 80 -13.91 -2.54 4.86
C ALA A 80 -12.75 -2.94 3.92
N THR A 81 -12.99 -2.98 2.61
CA THR A 81 -11.91 -3.24 1.64
C THR A 81 -10.99 -2.04 1.50
N ILE A 82 -11.55 -0.82 1.52
CA ILE A 82 -10.77 0.42 1.46
C ILE A 82 -9.83 0.50 2.68
N ASP A 83 -10.35 0.27 3.88
CA ASP A 83 -9.55 0.34 5.11
C ASP A 83 -8.44 -0.72 5.12
N ASN A 84 -8.75 -1.94 4.69
CA ASN A 84 -7.76 -3.02 4.52
C ASN A 84 -6.67 -2.70 3.49
N VAL A 85 -7.02 -1.99 2.41
CA VAL A 85 -6.05 -1.53 1.42
C VAL A 85 -5.18 -0.41 1.99
N LEU A 86 -5.78 0.56 2.69
CA LEU A 86 -5.03 1.66 3.29
C LEU A 86 -4.10 1.20 4.41
N ALA A 87 -4.49 0.21 5.22
CA ALA A 87 -3.60 -0.38 6.22
C ALA A 87 -2.32 -0.97 5.61
N ALA A 88 -2.41 -1.57 4.41
CA ALA A 88 -1.24 -2.07 3.69
C ALA A 88 -0.38 -0.93 3.10
N VAL A 89 -1.01 0.16 2.66
CA VAL A 89 -0.30 1.36 2.17
C VAL A 89 0.43 2.07 3.31
N ASP A 90 -0.20 2.19 4.48
CA ASP A 90 0.39 2.80 5.66
C ASP A 90 1.59 1.99 6.18
N ASP A 91 1.49 0.66 6.23
CA ASP A 91 2.64 -0.22 6.58
C ASP A 91 3.80 -0.04 5.59
N PHE A 92 3.51 0.04 4.29
CA PHE A 92 4.51 0.33 3.27
C PHE A 92 5.20 1.68 3.50
N CYS A 93 4.43 2.76 3.69
CA CYS A 93 4.97 4.09 3.91
C CYS A 93 5.77 4.17 5.23
N ALA A 94 5.30 3.51 6.29
CA ALA A 94 6.00 3.44 7.58
C ALA A 94 7.36 2.75 7.46
N ARG A 95 7.42 1.59 6.77
CA ARG A 95 8.68 0.85 6.56
C ARG A 95 9.70 1.60 5.69
N ARG A 96 9.24 2.53 4.85
CA ARG A 96 10.09 3.38 4.00
C ARG A 96 10.54 4.68 4.67
N GLY A 97 10.06 4.95 5.89
CA GLY A 97 10.32 6.24 6.56
C GLY A 97 9.57 7.42 5.92
N LEU A 98 8.61 7.15 5.03
CA LEU A 98 7.78 8.14 4.34
C LEU A 98 6.56 8.57 5.17
N GLY A 99 6.47 8.08 6.41
CA GLY A 99 5.54 8.49 7.47
C GLY A 99 4.17 8.97 6.99
N VAL A 100 3.23 8.08 6.73
CA VAL A 100 1.86 8.55 6.49
C VAL A 100 1.17 8.79 7.85
N SER A 101 1.02 10.08 8.15
CA SER A 101 0.12 10.71 9.12
C SER A 101 -0.24 9.93 10.38
N GLY A 102 0.46 10.22 11.48
CA GLY A 102 -0.16 10.42 12.80
C GLY A 102 -0.89 9.25 13.48
N ALA A 103 -0.94 8.07 12.88
CA ALA A 103 -1.40 6.86 13.54
C ALA A 103 -0.19 6.11 14.11
N VAL A 104 0.40 6.67 15.16
CA VAL A 104 0.85 5.80 16.25
C VAL A 104 -0.42 5.13 16.76
N ARG A 105 -0.78 3.98 16.19
CA ARG A 105 -1.58 3.02 16.92
C ARG A 105 -1.17 1.59 16.56
N ALA A 106 -0.64 0.95 17.59
CA ALA A 106 -0.49 -0.49 17.78
C ALA A 106 0.70 -1.16 17.08
N ARG A 107 1.86 -1.05 17.74
CA ARG A 107 2.62 -2.29 18.03
C ARG A 107 1.62 -3.29 18.62
N ALA A 108 1.47 -4.44 17.96
CA ALA A 108 0.50 -5.51 18.21
C ALA A 108 -0.93 -5.21 17.77
N GLN A 109 -1.37 -5.76 16.63
CA GLN A 109 -2.56 -6.63 16.51
C GLN A 109 -2.37 -7.56 15.31
N SER A 110 -1.96 -8.79 15.58
CA SER A 110 -2.31 -9.94 14.75
C SER A 110 -3.83 -9.93 14.58
N SER A 111 -4.34 -9.56 13.41
CA SER A 111 -5.71 -9.90 13.03
C SER A 111 -5.64 -11.08 12.06
N GLU A 112 -5.38 -12.24 12.65
CA GLU A 112 -6.22 -13.38 12.36
C GLU A 112 -7.65 -12.95 12.71
N ALA A 113 -8.45 -12.61 11.71
CA ALA A 113 -9.88 -12.90 11.68
C ALA A 113 -10.54 -12.42 10.39
N SER A 114 -11.33 -13.34 9.85
CA SER A 114 -12.46 -13.18 8.93
C SER A 114 -12.12 -13.29 7.45
N THR A 115 -12.22 -14.49 6.86
CA THR A 115 -13.46 -15.23 6.54
C THR A 115 -14.25 -14.59 5.42
N SER A 116 -14.41 -15.36 4.34
CA SER A 116 -15.62 -15.65 3.55
C SER A 116 -15.09 -16.28 2.25
N ARG A 117 -15.12 -17.60 2.01
CA ARG A 117 -16.26 -18.53 1.89
C ARG A 117 -17.47 -17.94 1.19
#